data_AF-A0A317K3I7-F1
#
_entry.id   AF-A0A317K3I7-F1
#
_cell.length_a   1.000
_cell.length_b   1.000
_cell.length_c   1.000
_cell.angle_alpha   90.00
_cell.angle_beta   90.00
_cell.angle_gamma   90.00
#
_symmetry.space_group_name_H-M   'P 1'
#
loop_
_entity.id
_entity.type
_entity.pdbx_description
1 polymer ?
#
loop_
_entity_poly.entity_id
_entity_poly.type
_entity_poly.pdbx_seq_one_letter_code
_entity_poly.pdbx_strand_id
1 'polypeptide(L)'
;MDFSDRLDGLQQRAATAKAEVQVAAAESREQLRQRIEQAQSELNRSAAEAQQRVQQAAPEKRSQWAQMKADAAAKTEDIKAKIDSRTRQLDAKAAAGDADWAETGAADALDFAEWAAYNAELAVLDAIDARAYADELASTARS
;
A
#
# COMPACT_ATOMS: atom_id res chain seq x y z
N MET A 1 -5.72 -20.96 0.20
CA MET A 1 -5.71 -19.50 0.00
C MET A 1 -5.80 -19.29 -1.48
N ASP A 2 -6.78 -18.53 -1.95
CA ASP A 2 -6.84 -18.17 -3.35
C ASP A 2 -5.91 -16.98 -3.59
N PHE A 3 -4.77 -17.22 -4.23
CA PHE A 3 -3.83 -16.15 -4.55
C PHE A 3 -4.30 -15.33 -5.76
N SER A 4 -5.11 -15.92 -6.66
CA SER A 4 -5.67 -15.24 -7.83
C SER A 4 -6.59 -14.12 -7.38
N ASP A 5 -7.56 -14.44 -6.51
CA ASP A 5 -8.50 -13.43 -5.97
C ASP A 5 -7.78 -12.25 -5.30
N ARG A 6 -6.65 -12.52 -4.62
CA ARG A 6 -5.86 -11.45 -3.97
C ARG A 6 -5.09 -10.60 -4.97
N LEU A 7 -4.54 -11.22 -6.01
CA LEU A 7 -3.85 -10.50 -7.09
C LEU A 7 -4.84 -9.66 -7.90
N ASP A 8 -6.03 -10.19 -8.18
CA ASP A 8 -7.13 -9.45 -8.83
C ASP A 8 -7.56 -8.25 -7.99
N GLY A 9 -7.65 -8.41 -6.66
CA GLY A 9 -7.91 -7.31 -5.74
C GLY A 9 -6.85 -6.22 -5.78
N LEU A 10 -5.56 -6.58 -5.86
CA LEU A 10 -4.45 -5.62 -6.00
C LEU A 10 -4.50 -4.89 -7.35
N GLN A 11 -4.73 -5.62 -8.45
CA GLN A 11 -4.91 -5.04 -9.77
C GLN A 11 -6.05 -4.02 -9.79
N GLN A 12 -7.20 -4.40 -9.23
CA GLN A 12 -8.37 -3.52 -9.17
C GLN A 12 -8.08 -2.27 -8.34
N ARG A 13 -7.38 -2.39 -7.21
CA ARG A 13 -7.02 -1.23 -6.38
C ARG A 13 -6.06 -0.28 -7.11
N ALA A 14 -5.06 -0.80 -7.81
CA ALA A 14 -4.15 0.01 -8.62
C ALA A 14 -4.90 0.75 -9.75
N ALA A 15 -5.83 0.06 -10.44
CA ALA A 15 -6.67 0.66 -11.47
C ALA A 15 -7.57 1.77 -10.92
N THR A 16 -8.23 1.54 -9.78
CA THR A 16 -9.03 2.56 -9.09
C THR A 16 -8.17 3.75 -8.68
N ALA A 17 -7.00 3.52 -8.06
CA ALA A 17 -6.11 4.62 -7.65
C ALA A 17 -5.70 5.50 -8.84
N LYS A 18 -5.36 4.90 -9.99
CA LYS A 18 -5.08 5.63 -11.22
C LYS A 18 -6.27 6.49 -11.66
N ALA A 19 -7.48 5.94 -11.67
CA ALA A 19 -8.68 6.67 -12.07
C ALA A 19 -8.97 7.85 -11.13
N GLU A 20 -8.90 7.64 -9.81
CA GLU A 20 -9.13 8.68 -8.81
C GLU A 20 -8.11 9.83 -8.92
N VAL A 21 -6.82 9.51 -9.14
CA VAL A 21 -5.76 10.52 -9.32
C VAL A 21 -5.96 11.30 -10.62
N GLN A 22 -6.38 10.65 -11.71
CA GLN A 22 -6.70 11.34 -12.97
C GLN A 22 -7.84 12.34 -12.82
N VAL A 23 -8.87 11.99 -12.05
CA VAL A 23 -9.97 12.92 -11.74
C VAL A 23 -9.47 14.06 -10.85
N ALA A 24 -8.71 13.74 -9.79
CA ALA A 24 -8.17 14.70 -8.84
C ALA A 24 -7.31 15.79 -9.51
N ALA A 25 -6.62 15.48 -10.61
CA ALA A 25 -5.79 16.45 -11.33
C ALA A 25 -6.56 17.67 -11.87
N ALA A 26 -7.88 17.55 -12.07
CA ALA A 26 -8.74 18.64 -12.54
C ALA A 26 -9.48 19.38 -11.40
N GLU A 27 -9.26 18.97 -10.15
CA GLU A 27 -10.06 19.45 -9.01
C GLU A 27 -9.47 20.67 -8.31
N SER A 28 -10.34 21.41 -7.64
CA SER A 28 -9.93 22.51 -6.76
C SER A 28 -9.18 21.98 -5.54
N ARG A 29 -8.36 22.83 -4.93
CA ARG A 29 -7.62 22.52 -3.70
C ARG A 29 -8.52 22.02 -2.55
N GLU A 30 -9.75 22.50 -2.47
CA GLU A 30 -10.69 22.07 -1.43
C GLU A 30 -11.23 20.65 -1.70
N GLN A 31 -11.56 20.34 -2.95
CA GLN A 31 -11.95 18.99 -3.35
C GLN A 31 -10.80 17.99 -3.15
N LEU A 32 -9.56 18.40 -3.48
CA LEU A 32 -8.35 17.59 -3.24
C LEU A 32 -8.17 17.25 -1.76
N ARG A 33 -8.49 18.16 -0.83
CA ARG A 33 -8.44 17.87 0.62
C ARG A 33 -9.44 16.81 1.03
N GLN A 34 -10.68 16.90 0.54
CA GLN A 34 -11.71 15.89 0.82
C GLN A 34 -11.28 14.51 0.30
N ARG A 35 -10.68 14.44 -0.89
CA ARG A 35 -10.11 13.19 -1.42
C ARG A 35 -8.98 12.64 -0.58
N ILE A 36 -8.09 13.49 -0.09
CA ILE A 36 -7.00 13.08 0.80
C ILE A 36 -7.56 12.45 2.08
N GLU A 37 -8.57 13.08 2.70
CA GLU A 37 -9.23 12.54 3.89
C GLU A 37 -9.91 11.19 3.62
N GLN A 38 -10.58 11.06 2.46
CA GLN A 38 -11.18 9.80 2.05
C GLN A 38 -10.10 8.71 1.83
N ALA A 39 -9.03 9.02 1.11
CA ALA A 39 -7.93 8.10 0.85
C ALA A 39 -7.25 7.63 2.16
N GLN A 40 -7.11 8.53 3.14
CA GLN A 40 -6.61 8.22 4.47
C GLN A 40 -7.53 7.22 5.19
N SER A 41 -8.85 7.44 5.13
CA SER A 41 -9.84 6.53 5.74
C SER A 41 -9.80 5.14 5.09
N GLU A 42 -9.72 5.08 3.77
CA GLU A 42 -9.58 3.83 3.02
C GLU A 42 -8.29 3.09 3.36
N LEU A 43 -7.17 3.80 3.49
CA LEU A 43 -5.89 3.22 3.90
C LEU A 43 -5.98 2.59 5.29
N ASN A 44 -6.55 3.32 6.26
CA ASN A 44 -6.76 2.82 7.62
C ASN A 44 -7.65 1.58 7.66
N ARG A 45 -8.74 1.58 6.87
CA ARG A 45 -9.64 0.42 6.74
C ARG A 45 -8.90 -0.79 6.15
N SER A 46 -8.14 -0.60 5.07
CA SER A 46 -7.34 -1.65 4.44
C SER A 46 -6.34 -2.27 5.41
N ALA A 47 -5.64 -1.43 6.20
CA ALA A 47 -4.71 -1.88 7.22
C ALA A 47 -5.40 -2.72 8.32
N ALA A 48 -6.60 -2.33 8.74
CA ALA A 48 -7.39 -3.07 9.72
C ALA A 48 -7.86 -4.45 9.19
N GLU A 49 -8.36 -4.50 7.96
CA GLU A 49 -8.77 -5.74 7.29
C GLU A 49 -7.59 -6.70 7.13
N ALA A 50 -6.42 -6.18 6.73
CA ALA A 50 -5.22 -6.99 6.59
C ALA A 50 -4.68 -7.48 7.95
N GLN A 51 -4.82 -6.70 9.02
CA GLN A 51 -4.55 -7.16 10.39
C GLN A 51 -5.46 -8.32 10.83
N GLN A 52 -6.76 -8.27 10.53
CA GLN A 52 -7.66 -9.38 10.84
C GLN A 52 -7.24 -10.68 10.15
N ARG A 53 -6.79 -10.58 8.88
CA ARG A 53 -6.27 -11.74 8.13
C ARG A 53 -4.98 -12.32 8.74
N VAL A 54 -4.10 -11.48 9.27
CA VAL A 54 -2.82 -11.92 9.88
C VAL A 54 -2.98 -12.46 11.30
N GLN A 55 -4.04 -12.10 12.04
CA GLN A 55 -4.31 -12.71 13.36
C GLN A 55 -4.58 -14.22 13.29
N GLN A 56 -4.81 -14.77 12.10
CA GLN A 56 -4.93 -16.22 11.87
C GLN A 56 -3.58 -16.90 11.52
N ALA A 57 -2.51 -16.12 11.33
CA ALA A 57 -1.18 -16.62 10.97
C ALA A 57 -0.30 -16.89 12.21
N ALA A 58 0.83 -17.59 12.00
CA ALA A 58 1.85 -17.88 13.02
C ALA A 58 2.43 -16.60 13.66
N PRO A 59 2.85 -16.63 14.94
CA PRO A 59 3.26 -15.45 15.70
C PRO A 59 4.44 -14.68 15.09
N GLU A 60 5.42 -15.35 14.45
CA GLU A 60 6.52 -14.67 13.75
C GLU A 60 6.06 -13.87 12.52
N LYS A 61 5.02 -14.32 11.81
CA LYS A 61 4.42 -13.58 10.69
C LYS A 61 3.63 -12.35 11.20
N ARG A 62 3.18 -12.35 12.46
CA ARG A 62 2.45 -11.22 13.07
C ARG A 62 3.38 -10.05 13.41
N SER A 63 4.62 -10.29 13.81
CA SER A 63 5.57 -9.23 14.17
C SER A 63 6.06 -8.45 12.94
N GLN A 64 6.40 -9.13 11.85
CA GLN A 64 6.78 -8.47 10.58
C GLN A 64 5.63 -7.62 10.03
N TRP A 65 4.40 -8.14 10.09
CA TRP A 65 3.20 -7.39 9.72
C TRP A 65 2.96 -6.16 10.62
N ALA A 66 3.20 -6.29 11.93
CA ALA A 66 3.07 -5.17 12.86
C ALA A 66 4.05 -4.04 12.54
N GLN A 67 5.30 -4.37 12.21
CA GLN A 67 6.32 -3.40 11.82
C GLN A 67 5.94 -2.68 10.52
N MET A 68 5.54 -3.42 9.48
CA MET A 68 5.14 -2.82 8.20
C MET A 68 3.96 -1.85 8.35
N LYS A 69 3.01 -2.15 9.24
CA LYS A 69 1.90 -1.23 9.56
C LYS A 69 2.37 0.03 10.28
N ALA A 70 3.33 -0.08 11.19
CA ALA A 70 3.87 1.08 11.90
C ALA A 70 4.57 2.03 10.92
N ASP A 71 5.37 1.49 10.00
CA ASP A 71 6.06 2.27 8.97
C ASP A 71 5.06 2.96 8.02
N ALA A 72 3.99 2.25 7.62
CA ALA A 72 2.92 2.82 6.80
C ALA A 72 2.15 3.93 7.53
N ALA A 73 1.82 3.74 8.82
CA ALA A 73 1.17 4.76 9.64
C ALA A 73 2.04 6.02 9.77
N ALA A 74 3.32 5.86 10.05
CA ALA A 74 4.28 6.97 10.14
C ALA A 74 4.39 7.75 8.82
N LYS A 75 4.48 7.05 7.68
CA LYS A 75 4.47 7.70 6.35
C LYS A 75 3.19 8.50 6.12
N THR A 76 2.05 7.99 6.56
CA THR A 76 0.77 8.68 6.35
C THR A 76 0.64 9.91 7.26
N GLU A 77 1.12 9.83 8.51
CA GLU A 77 1.18 10.98 9.41
C GLU A 77 2.12 12.08 8.88
N ASP A 78 3.26 11.71 8.31
CA ASP A 78 4.19 12.66 7.67
C ASP A 78 3.54 13.38 6.47
N ILE A 79 2.82 12.64 5.61
CA ILE A 79 2.06 13.24 4.50
C ILE A 79 1.02 14.24 5.03
N LYS A 80 0.29 13.89 6.08
CA LYS A 80 -0.70 14.77 6.72
C LYS A 80 -0.06 16.05 7.27
N ALA A 81 1.04 15.91 8.00
CA ALA A 81 1.77 17.04 8.56
C ALA A 81 2.25 18.01 7.46
N LYS A 82 2.75 17.47 6.34
CA LYS A 82 3.16 18.27 5.17
C LYS A 82 1.99 19.01 4.53
N ILE A 83 0.82 18.37 4.39
CA ILE A 83 -0.40 19.00 3.85
C ILE A 83 -0.89 20.14 4.75
N ASP A 84 -0.88 19.95 6.07
CA ASP A 84 -1.26 20.96 7.06
C ASP A 84 -0.28 22.15 7.09
N SER A 85 1.01 21.88 6.87
CA SER A 85 2.05 22.92 6.76
C SER A 85 1.81 23.82 5.54
N ARG A 86 1.57 23.23 4.36
CA ARG A 86 1.31 23.97 3.11
C ARG A 86 0.10 24.91 3.21
N THR A 87 -0.87 24.61 4.05
CA THR A 87 -2.05 25.46 4.26
C THR A 87 -1.72 26.79 4.95
N ARG A 88 -0.59 26.85 5.66
CA ARG A 88 -0.14 28.03 6.40
C ARG A 88 0.97 28.81 5.70
N GLN A 89 1.49 28.29 4.57
CA GLN A 89 2.55 28.90 3.81
C GLN A 89 2.02 30.03 2.93
N LEU A 90 2.54 31.25 3.13
CA LEU A 90 2.18 32.44 2.35
C LEU A 90 3.27 32.86 1.35
N ASP A 91 4.47 32.28 1.47
CA ASP A 91 5.56 32.52 0.54
C ASP A 91 5.47 31.58 -0.67
N ALA A 92 5.41 32.17 -1.87
CA ALA A 92 5.21 31.42 -3.12
C ALA A 92 6.41 30.51 -3.45
N LYS A 93 7.64 30.91 -3.09
CA LYS A 93 8.84 30.12 -3.36
C LYS A 93 8.92 28.90 -2.45
N ALA A 94 8.57 29.09 -1.17
CA ALA A 94 8.46 28.00 -0.23
C ALA A 94 7.31 27.03 -0.59
N ALA A 95 6.16 27.56 -1.06
CA ALA A 95 5.06 26.73 -1.54
C ALA A 95 5.44 25.89 -2.78
N ALA A 96 6.23 26.46 -3.70
CA ALA A 96 6.77 25.71 -4.84
C ALA A 96 7.73 24.61 -4.41
N GLY A 97 8.67 24.91 -3.50
CA GLY A 97 9.56 23.89 -2.94
C GLY A 97 8.81 22.77 -2.20
N ASP A 98 7.77 23.11 -1.43
CA ASP A 98 6.90 22.14 -0.77
C ASP A 98 6.15 21.25 -1.78
N ALA A 99 5.82 21.77 -2.96
CA ALA A 99 5.21 21.02 -4.05
C ALA A 99 6.22 20.04 -4.69
N ASP A 100 7.44 20.48 -5.01
CA ASP A 100 8.51 19.62 -5.54
C ASP A 100 8.81 18.43 -4.61
N TRP A 101 8.86 18.69 -3.30
CA TRP A 101 8.98 17.66 -2.27
C TRP A 101 7.77 16.72 -2.22
N ALA A 102 6.56 17.22 -2.48
CA ALA A 102 5.35 16.40 -2.58
C ALA A 102 5.44 15.43 -3.76
N GLU A 103 5.84 15.95 -4.92
CA GLU A 103 5.92 15.21 -6.17
C GLU A 103 6.99 14.12 -6.09
N THR A 104 8.14 14.44 -5.50
CA THR A 104 9.20 13.46 -5.20
C THR A 104 8.67 12.38 -4.25
N GLY A 105 7.99 12.75 -3.17
CA GLY A 105 7.40 11.79 -2.23
C GLY A 105 6.31 10.91 -2.86
N ALA A 106 5.57 11.42 -3.86
CA ALA A 106 4.61 10.64 -4.61
C ALA A 106 5.30 9.63 -5.54
N ALA A 107 6.40 10.02 -6.20
CA ALA A 107 7.21 9.10 -7.01
C ALA A 107 7.80 7.98 -6.16
N ASP A 108 8.41 8.30 -5.01
CA ASP A 108 8.96 7.31 -4.07
C ASP A 108 7.88 6.31 -3.58
N ALA A 109 6.64 6.77 -3.40
CA ALA A 109 5.52 5.92 -2.99
C ALA A 109 5.08 4.97 -4.11
N LEU A 110 5.12 5.42 -5.38
CA LEU A 110 4.83 4.58 -6.54
C LEU A 110 5.93 3.53 -6.75
N ASP A 111 7.20 3.91 -6.66
CA ASP A 111 8.34 2.99 -6.77
C ASP A 111 8.28 1.91 -5.68
N PHE A 112 7.93 2.30 -4.44
CA PHE A 112 7.72 1.34 -3.36
C PHE A 112 6.54 0.40 -3.62
N ALA A 113 5.42 0.90 -4.16
CA ALA A 113 4.26 0.08 -4.48
C ALA A 113 4.57 -0.93 -5.60
N GLU A 114 5.33 -0.52 -6.62
CA GLU A 114 5.81 -1.40 -7.68
C GLU A 114 6.72 -2.50 -7.11
N TRP A 115 7.72 -2.13 -6.30
CA TRP A 115 8.58 -3.10 -5.63
C TRP A 115 7.78 -4.09 -4.79
N ALA A 116 6.79 -3.61 -4.04
CA ALA A 116 5.94 -4.45 -3.21
C ALA A 116 5.10 -5.45 -4.03
N ALA A 117 4.68 -5.09 -5.25
CA ALA A 117 3.98 -6.00 -6.15
C ALA A 117 4.89 -7.14 -6.62
N TYR A 118 6.13 -6.84 -7.05
CA TYR A 118 7.12 -7.87 -7.40
C TYR A 118 7.49 -8.75 -6.20
N ASN A 119 7.60 -8.17 -5.00
CA ASN A 119 7.86 -8.94 -3.79
C ASN A 119 6.70 -9.90 -3.47
N ALA A 120 5.46 -9.47 -3.66
CA ALA A 120 4.28 -10.31 -3.47
C ALA A 120 4.24 -11.47 -4.49
N GLU A 121 4.58 -11.21 -5.75
CA GLU A 121 4.72 -12.25 -6.78
C GLU A 121 5.74 -13.32 -6.36
N LEU A 122 6.95 -12.90 -5.97
CA LEU A 122 8.00 -13.81 -5.52
C LEU A 122 7.54 -14.69 -4.33
N ALA A 123 6.85 -14.09 -3.35
CA ALA A 123 6.35 -14.81 -2.19
C ALA A 123 5.21 -15.80 -2.53
N VAL A 124 4.39 -15.50 -3.55
CA VAL A 124 3.36 -16.43 -4.03
C VAL A 124 4.02 -17.59 -4.78
N LEU A 125 5.03 -17.33 -5.61
CA LEU A 125 5.77 -18.38 -6.31
C LEU A 125 6.47 -19.34 -5.33
N ASP A 126 7.13 -18.81 -4.29
CA ASP A 126 7.70 -19.61 -3.19
C ASP A 126 6.65 -20.50 -2.52
N ALA A 127 5.46 -19.97 -2.24
CA ALA A 127 4.38 -20.75 -1.63
C ALA A 127 3.83 -21.84 -2.56
N ILE A 128 3.80 -21.62 -3.87
CA ILE A 128 3.40 -22.60 -4.88
C ILE A 128 4.44 -23.72 -4.97
N ASP A 129 5.72 -23.37 -5.04
CA ASP A 129 6.84 -24.34 -5.07
C ASP A 129 6.84 -25.23 -3.82
N ALA A 130 6.76 -24.62 -2.63
CA ALA A 130 6.71 -25.35 -1.36
C ALA A 130 5.53 -26.34 -1.29
N ARG A 131 4.36 -25.99 -1.87
CA ARG A 131 3.22 -26.89 -1.95
C ARG A 131 3.48 -28.05 -2.91
N ALA A 132 4.00 -27.75 -4.10
CA ALA A 132 4.32 -28.77 -5.11
C ALA A 132 5.33 -29.80 -4.56
N TYR A 133 6.39 -29.33 -3.90
CA TYR A 133 7.39 -30.18 -3.27
C TYR A 133 6.79 -31.05 -2.15
N ALA A 134 5.91 -30.49 -1.32
CA ALA A 134 5.22 -31.27 -0.28
C ALA A 134 4.34 -32.39 -0.88
N ASP A 135 3.64 -32.11 -1.98
CA ASP A 135 2.79 -33.09 -2.67
C ASP A 135 3.63 -34.19 -3.35
N GLU A 136 4.78 -33.84 -3.92
CA GLU A 136 5.76 -34.79 -4.47
C GLU A 136 6.24 -35.77 -3.39
N LEU A 137 6.73 -35.27 -2.25
CA LEU A 137 7.18 -36.12 -1.14
C LEU A 137 6.06 -37.02 -0.60
N ALA A 138 4.84 -36.49 -0.50
CA ALA A 138 3.68 -37.25 -0.06
C ALA A 138 3.28 -38.36 -1.06
N SER A 139 3.53 -38.18 -2.35
CA SER A 139 3.31 -39.21 -3.37
C SER A 139 4.34 -40.34 -3.26
N THR A 140 5.62 -40.00 -3.12
CA THR A 140 6.74 -40.94 -2.94
C THR A 140 6.61 -41.75 -1.65
N ALA A 141 6.07 -41.16 -0.58
CA ALA A 141 5.85 -41.88 0.68
C ALA A 141 4.69 -42.89 0.64
N ARG A 142 3.82 -42.83 -0.39
CA ARG A 142 2.67 -43.75 -0.55
C ARG A 142 2.94 -44.88 -1.56
N SER A 143 4.02 -44.80 -2.33
CA SER A 143 4.49 -45.82 -3.28
C SER A 143 5.45 -46.80 -2.62
#